data_AF-A0AAD4I1L7-F1
#
_entry.id   AF-A0AAD4I1L7-F1
#
_cell.length_a   1.000
_cell.length_b   1.000
_cell.length_c   1.000
_cell.angle_alpha   90.00
_cell.angle_beta   90.00
_cell.angle_gamma   90.00
#
_symmetry.space_group_name_H-M   'P 1'
#
loop_
_entity.id
_entity.type
_entity.pdbx_description
1 polymer ?
#
loop_
_entity_poly.entity_id
_entity_poly.type
_entity_poly.pdbx_seq_one_letter_code
_entity_poly.pdbx_strand_id
1 'polypeptide(L)'
;MAFRSYRKARGPYRSYRKARDSKLSFVFENHSKREEFARSLREHFNLGSEGDSPFIPVYSDENAAIKQAQRLKAEGKQDVTITEIDMRPSKGRVQYRDARKLAKKYGCRTWENSEHEWLFLHCIPEWAVKYCRPA
;
A
#
# COMPACT_ATOMS: atom_id res chain seq x y z
N MET A 1 15.28 5.39 0.70
CA MET A 1 14.65 4.41 -0.19
C MET A 1 13.52 5.12 -0.91
N ALA A 2 13.48 5.04 -2.24
CA ALA A 2 12.38 5.56 -3.04
C ALA A 2 11.38 4.41 -3.30
N PHE A 3 10.09 4.71 -3.23
CA PHE A 3 8.99 3.81 -3.54
C PHE A 3 8.12 4.41 -4.64
N ARG A 4 7.30 3.59 -5.28
CA ARG A 4 6.32 4.03 -6.25
C ARG A 4 4.94 3.48 -5.93
N SER A 5 3.94 4.35 -5.88
CA SER A 5 2.54 3.96 -5.65
C SER A 5 1.68 4.30 -6.87
N TYR A 6 0.54 3.63 -6.97
CA TYR A 6 -0.43 3.77 -8.06
C TYR A 6 -1.81 4.02 -7.46
N ARG A 7 -2.54 4.95 -8.08
CA ARG A 7 -3.89 5.34 -7.66
C ARG A 7 -4.73 5.71 -8.89
N LYS A 8 -6.03 5.48 -8.79
CA LYS A 8 -7.05 6.09 -9.66
C LYS A 8 -7.17 7.57 -9.29
N ALA A 9 -7.03 8.47 -10.26
CA ALA A 9 -7.14 9.90 -10.02
C ALA A 9 -8.56 10.30 -9.56
N ARG A 10 -8.73 10.59 -8.26
CA ARG A 10 -9.75 11.52 -7.77
C ARG A 10 -9.05 12.59 -6.92
N GLY A 11 -8.50 13.60 -7.60
CA GLY A 11 -8.01 14.85 -7.01
C GLY A 11 -6.73 14.74 -6.15
N PRO A 12 -6.09 15.88 -5.86
CA PRO A 12 -4.92 15.93 -4.99
C PRO A 12 -5.37 15.58 -3.57
N TYR A 13 -4.70 14.60 -2.97
CA TYR A 13 -4.74 14.26 -1.54
C TYR A 13 -6.01 14.69 -0.79
N ARG A 14 -7.18 14.24 -1.24
CA ARG A 14 -8.36 14.27 -0.37
C ARG A 14 -8.12 13.16 0.64
N SER A 15 -7.50 13.56 1.75
CA SER A 15 -7.45 12.90 3.05
C SER A 15 -8.35 11.67 3.07
N TYR A 16 -7.77 10.48 3.31
CA TYR A 16 -8.49 9.28 3.73
C TYR A 16 -9.16 9.58 5.09
N ARG A 17 -10.19 10.42 5.05
CA ARG A 17 -10.99 10.88 6.17
C ARG A 17 -12.26 10.06 6.10
N LYS A 18 -12.15 8.82 6.59
CA LYS A 18 -13.20 7.95 7.15
C LYS A 18 -12.76 6.48 7.12
N ALA A 19 -11.66 6.14 7.78
CA ALA A 19 -11.59 4.83 8.43
C ALA A 19 -12.25 5.03 9.81
N ARG A 20 -13.51 4.59 9.93
CA ARG A 20 -14.24 4.49 11.20
C ARG A 20 -13.39 3.64 12.17
N ASP A 21 -12.99 4.23 13.28
CA ASP A 21 -12.73 3.62 14.60
C ASP A 21 -11.93 2.30 14.76
N SER A 22 -11.26 1.76 13.74
CA SER A 22 -10.21 0.74 13.94
C SER A 22 -8.83 1.36 13.72
N LYS A 23 -8.19 1.77 14.83
CA LYS A 23 -6.75 2.11 14.86
C LYS A 23 -5.91 0.84 14.66
N LEU A 24 -5.99 0.23 13.48
CA LEU A 24 -5.04 -0.79 13.05
C LEU A 24 -3.66 -0.16 13.05
N SER A 25 -2.69 -0.90 13.60
CA SER A 25 -1.31 -0.49 13.66
C SER A 25 -0.43 -1.72 13.55
N PHE A 26 0.83 -1.57 13.15
CA PHE A 26 1.77 -2.70 13.16
C PHE A 26 2.16 -3.16 14.59
N VAL A 27 1.71 -2.43 15.61
CA VAL A 27 1.88 -2.72 17.03
C VAL A 27 0.51 -3.08 17.62
N PHE A 28 0.42 -4.24 18.26
CA PHE A 28 -0.86 -4.76 18.76
C PHE A 28 -0.86 -4.73 20.28
N GLU A 29 -1.87 -4.11 20.86
CA GLU A 29 -2.09 -4.07 22.31
C GLU A 29 -2.79 -5.34 22.82
N ASN A 30 -3.49 -6.08 21.94
CA ASN A 30 -4.21 -7.30 22.31
C ASN A 30 -4.36 -8.28 21.12
N HIS A 31 -4.80 -9.50 21.44
CA HIS A 31 -4.95 -10.61 20.47
C HIS A 31 -5.98 -10.30 19.38
N SER A 32 -7.12 -9.71 19.74
CA SER A 32 -8.21 -9.38 18.81
C SER A 32 -7.76 -8.42 17.71
N LYS A 33 -7.01 -7.36 18.03
CA LYS A 33 -6.44 -6.43 17.04
C LYS A 33 -5.44 -7.13 16.09
N ARG A 34 -4.71 -8.14 16.60
CA ARG A 34 -3.76 -8.93 15.78
C ARG A 34 -4.48 -9.83 14.78
N GLU A 35 -5.60 -10.44 15.18
CA GLU A 35 -6.44 -11.26 14.29
C GLU A 35 -7.13 -10.41 13.22
N GLU A 36 -7.68 -9.25 13.61
CA GLU A 36 -8.27 -8.30 12.67
C GLU A 36 -7.24 -7.85 11.61
N PHE A 37 -6.04 -7.48 12.06
CA PHE A 37 -4.94 -7.15 11.16
C PHE A 37 -4.56 -8.31 10.23
N ALA A 38 -4.44 -9.53 10.77
CA ALA A 38 -4.10 -10.71 9.97
C ALA A 38 -5.18 -11.01 8.93
N ARG A 39 -6.46 -10.83 9.26
CA ARG A 39 -7.59 -10.96 8.34
C ARG A 39 -7.51 -9.90 7.23
N SER A 40 -7.38 -8.62 7.57
CA SER A 40 -7.26 -7.55 6.57
C SER A 40 -6.02 -7.74 5.67
N LEU A 41 -4.93 -8.27 6.22
CA LEU A 41 -3.72 -8.57 5.44
C LEU A 41 -3.94 -9.75 4.48
N ARG A 42 -4.64 -10.81 4.91
CA ARG A 42 -5.01 -11.93 4.03
C ARG A 42 -5.93 -11.47 2.91
N GLU A 43 -6.93 -10.65 3.23
CA GLU A 43 -7.83 -10.07 2.24
C GLU A 43 -7.07 -9.22 1.22
N HIS A 44 -6.13 -8.39 1.69
CA HIS A 44 -5.27 -7.58 0.83
C HIS A 44 -4.46 -8.43 -0.16
N PHE A 45 -3.89 -9.56 0.29
CA PHE A 45 -3.11 -10.44 -0.60
C PHE A 45 -3.94 -11.39 -1.46
N ASN A 46 -5.12 -11.83 -1.00
CA ASN A 46 -5.94 -12.81 -1.70
C ASN A 46 -6.86 -12.20 -2.76
N LEU A 47 -7.19 -10.90 -2.65
CA LEU A 47 -8.09 -10.25 -3.58
C LEU A 47 -7.38 -9.07 -4.22
N GLY A 48 -7.46 -8.96 -5.55
CA GLY A 48 -7.25 -7.71 -6.29
C GLY A 48 -8.35 -6.68 -5.95
N SER A 49 -8.60 -6.49 -4.66
CA SER A 49 -9.81 -5.89 -4.13
C SER A 49 -9.78 -4.40 -4.36
N GLU A 50 -10.82 -3.94 -5.05
CA GLU A 50 -11.27 -2.56 -5.12
C GLU A 50 -11.81 -2.05 -3.76
N GLY A 51 -11.63 -2.79 -2.67
CA GLY A 51 -12.21 -2.52 -1.36
C GLY A 51 -11.29 -1.74 -0.42
N ASP A 52 -11.89 -1.17 0.63
CA ASP A 52 -11.31 -0.32 1.68
C ASP A 52 -10.24 -1.03 2.55
N SER A 53 -9.24 -1.64 1.92
CA SER A 53 -8.06 -2.13 2.60
C SER A 53 -7.32 -0.95 3.22
N PRO A 54 -6.93 -1.01 4.51
CA PRO A 54 -6.12 0.02 5.12
C PRO A 54 -4.68 0.01 4.59
N PHE A 55 -4.31 -0.99 3.77
CA PHE A 55 -2.99 -1.12 3.19
C PHE A 55 -2.91 -0.45 1.82
N ILE A 56 -1.92 0.42 1.67
CA ILE A 56 -1.58 1.06 0.40
C ILE A 56 -0.30 0.39 -0.11
N PRO A 57 -0.38 -0.38 -1.21
CA PRO A 57 0.78 -1.04 -1.75
C PRO A 57 1.65 -0.04 -2.53
N VAL A 58 2.95 -0.16 -2.35
CA VAL A 58 3.98 0.61 -3.06
C VAL A 58 5.12 -0.32 -3.44
N TYR A 59 5.87 0.02 -4.50
CA TYR A 59 7.00 -0.80 -4.95
C TYR A 59 8.32 -0.06 -4.84
N SER A 60 9.35 -0.75 -4.36
CA SER A 60 10.72 -0.23 -4.35
C SER A 60 11.41 -0.30 -5.71
N ASP A 61 10.85 -1.04 -6.66
CA ASP A 61 11.34 -1.21 -8.02
C ASP A 61 10.40 -0.55 -9.03
N GLU A 62 10.98 0.15 -10.01
CA GLU A 62 10.22 0.87 -11.03
C GLU A 62 9.50 -0.09 -11.99
N ASN A 63 10.15 -1.18 -12.39
CA ASN A 63 9.55 -2.14 -13.32
C ASN A 63 8.38 -2.87 -12.65
N ALA A 64 8.48 -3.20 -11.36
CA ALA A 64 7.38 -3.75 -10.58
C ALA A 64 6.19 -2.77 -10.53
N ALA A 65 6.44 -1.48 -10.33
CA ALA A 65 5.40 -0.45 -10.35
C ALA A 65 4.74 -0.30 -11.73
N ILE A 66 5.52 -0.35 -12.81
CA ILE A 66 5.01 -0.29 -14.18
C ILE A 66 4.16 -1.53 -14.49
N LYS A 67 4.64 -2.74 -14.16
CA LYS A 67 3.90 -3.99 -14.37
C LYS A 67 2.55 -3.97 -13.66
N GLN A 68 2.50 -3.49 -12.42
CA GLN A 68 1.23 -3.37 -11.70
C GLN A 68 0.31 -2.34 -12.34
N ALA A 69 0.84 -1.21 -12.78
CA ALA A 69 0.04 -0.19 -13.46
C ALA A 69 -0.55 -0.71 -14.78
N GLN A 70 0.22 -1.47 -15.55
CA GLN A 70 -0.26 -2.15 -16.77
C GLN A 70 -1.33 -3.18 -16.47
N ARG A 71 -1.16 -3.99 -15.41
CA ARG A 71 -2.18 -4.94 -14.95
C ARG A 71 -3.49 -4.23 -14.62
N LEU A 72 -3.46 -3.12 -13.87
CA LEU A 72 -4.65 -2.35 -13.54
C LEU A 72 -5.35 -1.78 -14.79
N LYS A 73 -4.57 -1.30 -15.77
CA LYS A 73 -5.13 -0.87 -17.06
C LYS A 73 -5.81 -2.03 -17.80
N ALA A 74 -5.22 -3.21 -17.80
CA ALA A 74 -5.81 -4.42 -18.39
C ALA A 74 -7.10 -4.86 -17.65
N GLU A 75 -7.18 -4.62 -16.34
CA GLU A 75 -8.38 -4.79 -15.51
C GLU A 75 -9.43 -3.66 -15.71
N GLY A 76 -9.21 -2.75 -16.67
CA GLY A 76 -10.17 -1.69 -17.03
C GLY A 76 -10.09 -0.43 -16.17
N LYS A 77 -9.05 -0.26 -15.34
CA LYS A 77 -8.85 0.97 -14.56
C LYS A 77 -8.41 2.12 -15.47
N GLN A 78 -9.20 3.18 -15.44
CA GLN A 78 -8.86 4.46 -16.07
C GLN A 78 -8.03 5.34 -15.12
N ASP A 79 -7.26 6.27 -15.69
CA ASP A 79 -6.46 7.27 -14.96
C ASP A 79 -5.46 6.69 -13.96
N VAL A 80 -4.72 5.67 -14.40
CA VAL A 80 -3.63 5.07 -13.62
C VAL A 80 -2.39 5.96 -13.69
N THR A 81 -1.89 6.38 -12.53
CA THR A 81 -0.65 7.15 -12.41
C THR A 81 0.40 6.41 -11.61
N ILE A 82 1.67 6.62 -11.92
CA ILE A 82 2.82 6.18 -11.13
C ILE A 82 3.36 7.38 -10.35
N THR A 83 3.36 7.27 -9.02
CA THR A 83 3.83 8.32 -8.11
C THR A 83 5.14 7.91 -7.46
N GLU A 84 6.18 8.75 -7.52
CA GLU A 84 7.42 8.56 -6.77
C GLU A 84 7.29 9.10 -5.33
N ILE A 85 7.73 8.27 -4.39
CA ILE A 85 7.69 8.51 -2.95
C ILE A 85 9.11 8.39 -2.41
N ASP A 86 9.66 9.42 -1.81
CA ASP A 86 10.97 9.37 -1.16
C ASP A 86 10.83 9.37 0.36
N MET A 87 11.24 8.26 0.97
CA MET A 87 11.19 8.06 2.42
C MET A 87 12.50 8.42 3.12
N ARG A 88 13.53 8.87 2.39
CA ARG A 88 14.80 9.36 2.98
C ARG A 88 14.61 10.52 3.97
N PRO A 89 13.68 11.48 3.77
CA PRO A 89 13.46 12.57 4.71
C PRO A 89 12.76 12.16 6.02
N SER A 90 12.53 10.87 6.29
CA SER A 90 11.65 10.41 7.37
C SER A 90 12.15 10.84 8.76
N LYS A 91 11.57 11.92 9.28
CA LYS A 91 11.67 12.36 10.69
C LYS A 91 10.46 11.92 11.53
N GLY A 92 9.56 11.10 10.98
CA GLY A 92 8.25 10.75 11.60
C GLY A 92 7.97 9.26 11.71
N ARG A 93 6.93 8.92 12.48
CA ARG A 93 6.42 7.54 12.68
C ARG A 93 5.64 7.05 11.46
N VAL A 94 6.33 6.79 10.35
CA VAL A 94 5.68 6.24 9.16
C VAL A 94 5.51 4.73 9.32
N GLN A 95 4.27 4.27 9.21
CA GLN A 95 3.92 2.87 9.29
C GLN A 95 3.96 2.26 7.89
N TYR A 96 5.15 1.78 7.49
CA TYR A 96 5.30 0.94 6.31
C TYR A 96 6.17 -0.28 6.61
N ARG A 97 5.88 -1.40 5.95
CA ARG A 97 6.55 -2.68 6.16
C ARG A 97 6.67 -3.44 4.84
N ASP A 98 7.72 -4.26 4.77
CA ASP A 98 7.94 -5.22 3.69
C ASP A 98 6.78 -6.24 3.65
N ALA A 99 6.14 -6.36 2.49
CA ALA A 99 4.97 -7.19 2.28
C ALA A 99 5.27 -8.67 2.49
N ARG A 100 6.42 -9.17 2.01
CA ARG A 100 6.85 -10.57 2.18
C ARG A 100 7.09 -10.91 3.64
N LYS A 101 7.76 -10.03 4.38
CA LYS A 101 7.99 -10.24 5.83
C LYS A 101 6.67 -10.29 6.60
N LEU A 102 5.71 -9.44 6.27
CA LEU A 102 4.37 -9.49 6.86
C LEU A 102 3.64 -10.78 6.50
N ALA A 103 3.61 -11.15 5.23
CA ALA A 103 2.91 -12.34 4.79
C ALA A 103 3.47 -13.62 5.44
N LYS A 104 4.81 -13.76 5.51
CA LYS A 104 5.47 -14.86 6.22
C LYS A 104 5.07 -14.90 7.70
N LYS A 105 5.03 -13.73 8.37
CA LYS A 105 4.64 -13.61 9.78
C LYS A 105 3.20 -14.05 10.04
N TYR A 106 2.29 -13.87 9.08
CA TYR A 106 0.86 -14.15 9.23
C TYR A 106 0.36 -15.36 8.41
N GLY A 107 1.27 -16.12 7.79
CA GLY A 107 0.95 -17.31 7.00
C GLY A 107 0.15 -17.02 5.74
N CYS A 108 0.37 -15.87 5.09
CA CYS A 108 -0.32 -15.47 3.86
C CYS A 108 0.53 -15.84 2.64
N ARG A 109 -0.12 -16.23 1.54
CA ARG A 109 0.54 -16.33 0.23
C ARG A 109 0.68 -14.92 -0.36
N THR A 110 1.84 -14.63 -0.93
CA THR A 110 2.08 -13.38 -1.65
C THR A 110 2.06 -13.60 -3.16
N TRP A 111 1.70 -12.56 -3.89
CA TRP A 111 1.77 -12.48 -5.35
C TRP A 111 3.23 -12.39 -5.85
N GLU A 112 3.52 -12.75 -7.10
CA GLU A 112 4.89 -12.78 -7.66
C GLU A 112 5.64 -11.43 -7.59
N ASN A 113 4.99 -10.28 -7.82
CA ASN A 113 5.66 -8.96 -7.68
C ASN A 113 5.75 -8.48 -6.22
N SER A 114 5.36 -9.30 -5.24
CA SER A 114 5.50 -8.95 -3.81
C SER A 114 6.96 -8.76 -3.39
N GLU A 115 7.91 -9.19 -4.23
CA GLU A 115 9.33 -9.02 -4.02
C GLU A 115 9.71 -7.59 -3.68
N HIS A 116 9.16 -6.65 -4.44
CA HIS A 116 9.44 -5.24 -4.31
C HIS A 116 8.34 -4.50 -3.55
N GLU A 117 7.34 -5.21 -3.03
CA GLU A 117 6.14 -4.61 -2.44
C GLU A 117 6.34 -4.25 -0.97
N TRP A 118 5.90 -3.04 -0.65
CA TRP A 118 5.84 -2.49 0.70
C TRP A 118 4.44 -1.99 0.94
N LEU A 119 3.94 -2.19 2.15
CA LEU A 119 2.61 -1.78 2.54
C LEU A 119 2.71 -0.59 3.47
N PHE A 120 2.17 0.55 3.04
CA PHE A 120 1.85 1.66 3.93
C PHE A 120 0.52 1.38 4.60
N LEU A 121 0.37 1.77 5.86
CA LEU A 121 -0.90 1.68 6.58
C LEU A 121 -1.56 3.06 6.63
N HIS A 122 -2.84 3.12 6.25
CA HIS A 122 -3.74 4.28 6.22
C HIS A 122 -3.39 5.40 5.24
N CYS A 123 -2.13 5.83 5.19
CA CYS A 123 -1.72 6.96 4.35
C CYS A 123 -0.24 6.92 3.96
N ILE A 124 0.05 7.45 2.77
CA ILE A 124 1.39 7.92 2.40
C ILE A 124 1.45 9.41 2.78
N PRO A 125 2.45 9.86 3.55
CA PRO A 125 2.54 11.27 3.92
C PRO A 125 2.83 12.15 2.70
N GLU A 126 2.15 13.28 2.60
CA GLU A 126 2.29 14.21 1.46
C GLU A 126 3.73 14.68 1.25
N TRP A 127 4.48 14.93 2.32
CA TRP A 127 5.88 15.35 2.24
C TRP A 127 6.80 14.32 1.56
N ALA A 128 6.41 13.04 1.53
CA ALA A 128 7.20 12.00 0.88
C ALA A 128 6.96 11.96 -0.62
N VAL A 129 5.93 12.61 -1.13
CA VAL A 129 5.49 12.50 -2.52
C VAL A 129 6.26 13.51 -3.35
N LYS A 130 7.01 13.03 -4.34
CA LYS A 130 7.88 13.86 -5.18
C LYS A 130 7.26 14.24 -6.50
N TYR A 131 6.86 13.24 -7.27
CA TYR A 131 6.42 13.41 -8.64
C TYR A 131 5.35 12.38 -8.99
N CYS A 132 4.39 12.77 -9.83
CA CYS A 132 3.32 11.92 -10.30
C CYS A 132 3.27 12.01 -11.83
N ARG A 133 3.25 10.85 -12.50
CA ARG A 133 3.11 10.77 -13.95
C ARG A 133 2.03 9.77 -14.36
N PRO A 134 1.40 9.93 -15.53
CA PRO A 134 0.60 8.88 -16.13
C PRO A 134 1.41 7.58 -16.27
N ALA A 135 0.76 6.45 -16.01
CA ALA A 135 1.29 5.13 -16.31
C ALA A 135 1.15 4.80 -17.79
#